data_AF-A0A0J9H1Y0-F1
#
_entry.id   AF-A0A0J9H1Y0-F1
#
_cell.length_a   1.000
_cell.length_b   1.000
_cell.length_c   1.000
_cell.angle_alpha   90.00
_cell.angle_beta   90.00
_cell.angle_gamma   90.00
#
_symmetry.space_group_name_H-M   'P 1'
#
loop_
_entity.id
_entity.type
_entity.pdbx_description
1 polymer ?
#
loop_
_entity_poly.entity_id
_entity_poly.type
_entity_poly.pdbx_seq_one_letter_code
_entity_poly.pdbx_strand_id
1 'polypeptide(L)'
;MVTFQELSDRNKAILELLAKTYPHVHICDFSRWSDLAVLSRHPMRTGSQQCSPRRGLAAAQVETDGGPIWVASIHLPWPYPYDQAARLRLIEPMLAKMDGPVVIGADLNMFPVTRPSRRIAQVSGTRELRPLRPTLFMRGRLPMFIDHVYAASGRVERRPLLGSDHYGLVGHVQPN
;
A
#
# COMPACT_ATOMS: atom_id res chain seq x y z
N MET A 1 -8.32 -7.89 -1.09
CA MET A 1 -7.38 -7.69 0.04
C MET A 1 -7.57 -6.29 0.60
N VAL A 2 -6.90 -5.97 1.71
CA VAL A 2 -6.80 -4.61 2.27
C VAL A 2 -5.35 -4.36 2.61
N THR A 3 -4.83 -3.17 2.33
CA THR A 3 -3.52 -2.73 2.80
C THR A 3 -3.71 -1.59 3.78
N PHE A 4 -2.90 -1.57 4.83
CA PHE A 4 -2.87 -0.46 5.79
C PHE A 4 -1.48 0.17 5.84
N GLN A 5 -1.50 1.49 5.96
CA GLN A 5 -0.38 2.34 6.32
C GLN A 5 -0.69 2.99 7.68
N GLU A 6 0.34 3.36 8.42
CA GLU A 6 0.21 4.04 9.73
C GLU A 6 -0.62 3.29 10.78
N LEU A 7 -0.48 1.95 10.83
CA LEU A 7 -1.03 1.21 11.95
C LEU A 7 -0.26 1.56 13.23
N SER A 8 -0.98 1.85 14.29
CA SER A 8 -0.44 2.23 15.60
C SER A 8 -1.17 1.49 16.69
N ASP A 9 -0.62 1.50 17.91
CA ASP A 9 -1.30 0.95 19.09
C ASP A 9 -2.72 1.51 19.27
N ARG A 10 -3.01 2.71 18.74
CA ARG A 10 -4.32 3.37 18.84
C ARG A 10 -5.36 2.86 17.84
N ASN A 11 -4.94 2.35 16.69
CA ASN A 11 -5.86 1.96 15.61
C ASN A 11 -5.79 0.48 15.24
N LYS A 12 -4.82 -0.29 15.77
CA LYS A 12 -4.66 -1.74 15.53
C LYS A 12 -5.91 -2.56 15.88
N ALA A 13 -6.81 -2.06 16.73
CA ALA A 13 -8.12 -2.67 16.99
C ALA A 13 -8.99 -2.85 15.71
N ILE A 14 -8.75 -2.09 14.64
CA ILE A 14 -9.41 -2.29 13.35
C ILE A 14 -9.14 -3.70 12.77
N LEU A 15 -7.99 -4.29 13.08
CA LEU A 15 -7.62 -5.62 12.61
C LEU A 15 -8.56 -6.69 13.19
N GLU A 16 -8.95 -6.55 14.46
CA GLU A 16 -9.92 -7.44 15.12
C GLU A 16 -11.30 -7.33 14.49
N LEU A 17 -11.75 -6.10 14.19
CA LEU A 17 -13.02 -5.86 13.50
C LEU A 17 -13.05 -6.48 12.09
N LEU A 18 -11.90 -6.59 11.45
CA LEU A 18 -11.75 -7.14 10.11
C LEU A 18 -11.44 -8.65 10.09
N ALA A 19 -11.07 -9.24 11.23
CA ALA A 19 -10.56 -10.61 11.31
C ALA A 19 -11.51 -11.68 10.73
N LYS A 20 -12.82 -11.50 10.91
CA LYS A 20 -13.83 -12.42 10.34
C LYS A 20 -13.83 -12.42 8.80
N THR A 21 -13.56 -11.26 8.20
CA THR A 21 -13.63 -11.09 6.74
C THR A 21 -12.26 -11.27 6.08
N TYR A 22 -11.19 -10.84 6.76
CA TYR A 22 -9.81 -10.90 6.28
C TYR A 22 -8.92 -11.61 7.32
N PRO A 23 -9.06 -12.94 7.48
CA PRO A 23 -8.37 -13.69 8.54
C PRO A 23 -6.86 -13.84 8.31
N HIS A 24 -6.38 -13.65 7.08
CA HIS A 24 -4.96 -13.79 6.76
C HIS A 24 -4.29 -12.43 6.82
N VAL A 25 -3.43 -12.23 7.82
CA VAL A 25 -2.83 -10.94 8.14
C VAL A 25 -1.31 -11.07 8.14
N HIS A 26 -0.64 -10.15 7.44
CA HIS A 26 0.81 -9.94 7.52
C HIS A 26 1.06 -8.51 7.97
N ILE A 27 1.80 -8.35 9.06
CA ILE A 27 2.13 -7.05 9.66
C ILE A 27 3.65 -6.93 9.68
N CYS A 28 4.15 -5.78 9.24
CA CYS A 28 5.53 -5.38 9.46
C CYS A 28 5.57 -4.34 10.57
N ASP A 29 6.03 -4.78 11.73
CA ASP A 29 6.21 -3.91 12.90
C ASP A 29 7.50 -3.09 12.75
N PHE A 30 7.33 -1.78 12.61
CA PHE A 30 8.41 -0.80 12.51
C PHE A 30 8.48 0.09 13.73
N SER A 31 7.32 0.49 14.27
CA SER A 31 7.23 1.36 15.45
C SER A 31 5.80 1.36 15.97
N ARG A 32 5.62 1.72 17.26
CA ARG A 32 4.31 1.84 17.91
C ARG A 32 3.29 2.77 17.22
N TRP A 33 3.73 3.56 16.24
CA TRP A 33 2.95 4.61 15.59
C TRP A 33 2.72 4.41 14.10
N SER A 34 3.43 3.50 13.43
CA SER A 34 3.43 3.48 11.96
C SER A 34 3.91 2.15 11.37
N ASP A 35 3.14 1.11 11.62
CA ASP A 35 3.30 -0.21 11.04
C ASP A 35 2.56 -0.31 9.70
N LEU A 36 2.93 -1.31 8.91
CA LEU A 36 2.32 -1.60 7.61
C LEU A 36 1.70 -2.99 7.63
N ALA A 37 0.56 -3.16 6.97
CA ALA A 37 -0.07 -4.47 6.91
C ALA A 37 -0.69 -4.80 5.54
N VAL A 38 -0.75 -6.09 5.26
CA VAL A 38 -1.52 -6.70 4.17
C VAL A 38 -2.52 -7.67 4.82
N LEU A 39 -3.80 -7.52 4.50
CA LEU A 39 -4.89 -8.37 4.97
C LEU A 39 -5.59 -9.02 3.77
N SER A 40 -5.93 -10.29 3.89
CA SER A 40 -6.53 -11.05 2.80
C SER A 40 -7.64 -11.98 3.28
N ARG A 41 -8.62 -12.19 2.40
CA ARG A 41 -9.64 -13.24 2.55
C ARG A 41 -9.08 -14.61 2.20
N HIS A 42 -8.10 -14.65 1.28
CA HIS A 42 -7.44 -15.86 0.83
C HIS A 42 -6.08 -16.04 1.53
N PRO A 43 -5.58 -17.28 1.67
CA PRO A 43 -4.30 -17.58 2.30
C PRO A 43 -3.12 -16.85 1.65
N MET A 44 -2.11 -16.57 2.46
CA MET A 44 -0.81 -16.10 1.96
C MET A 44 0.12 -17.30 1.74
N ARG A 45 0.88 -17.30 0.66
CA ARG A 45 1.90 -18.31 0.41
C ARG A 45 2.94 -18.30 1.52
N THR A 46 3.18 -19.46 2.13
CA THR A 46 4.21 -19.64 3.16
C THR A 46 5.58 -19.20 2.65
N GLY A 47 6.26 -18.33 3.41
CA GLY A 47 7.59 -17.82 3.08
C GLY A 47 7.60 -16.65 2.09
N SER A 48 6.44 -16.19 1.62
CA SER A 48 6.35 -15.02 0.72
C SER A 48 6.28 -13.68 1.46
N GLN A 49 6.03 -13.70 2.77
CA GLN A 49 5.91 -12.50 3.59
C GLN A 49 7.22 -11.72 3.64
N GLN A 50 7.15 -10.43 3.36
CA GLN A 50 8.30 -9.53 3.30
C GLN A 50 8.04 -8.26 4.08
N CYS A 51 9.06 -7.84 4.84
CA CYS A 51 9.15 -6.54 5.47
C CYS A 51 10.45 -5.87 5.03
N SER A 52 10.37 -4.62 4.60
CA SER A 52 11.59 -3.86 4.31
C SER A 52 12.38 -3.62 5.61
N PRO A 53 13.71 -3.42 5.57
CA PRO A 53 14.51 -3.23 6.80
C PRO A 53 14.14 -1.99 7.64
N ARG A 54 13.41 -1.04 7.04
CA ARG A 54 12.87 0.16 7.67
C ARG A 54 11.48 0.43 7.10
N ARG A 55 10.64 1.21 7.78
CA ARG A 55 9.25 1.51 7.34
C ARG A 55 9.20 1.96 5.89
N GLY A 56 8.69 1.10 5.02
CA GLY A 56 8.65 1.35 3.58
C GLY A 56 7.74 0.40 2.84
N LEU A 57 7.80 -0.90 3.16
CA LEU A 57 7.03 -1.94 2.47
C LEU A 57 6.69 -3.11 3.41
N ALA A 58 5.44 -3.55 3.34
CA ALA A 58 4.97 -4.87 3.74
C ALA A 58 4.38 -5.56 2.52
N ALA A 59 4.75 -6.80 2.24
CA ALA A 59 4.20 -7.54 1.11
C ALA A 59 4.04 -9.02 1.41
N ALA A 60 3.11 -9.66 0.72
CA ALA A 60 2.93 -11.10 0.72
C ALA A 60 2.33 -11.55 -0.62
N GLN A 61 2.61 -12.78 -1.02
CA GLN A 61 1.91 -13.40 -2.14
C GLN A 61 0.63 -14.06 -1.61
N VAL A 62 -0.50 -13.74 -2.22
CA VAL A 62 -1.84 -14.23 -1.84
C VAL A 62 -2.31 -15.25 -2.88
N GLU A 63 -2.76 -16.41 -2.43
CA GLU A 63 -3.27 -17.50 -3.27
C GLU A 63 -4.75 -17.24 -3.61
N THR A 64 -5.03 -16.56 -4.73
CA THR A 64 -6.40 -16.27 -5.17
C THR A 64 -6.95 -17.36 -6.08
N ASP A 65 -8.26 -17.35 -6.32
CA ASP A 65 -8.90 -18.28 -7.25
C ASP A 65 -8.39 -18.13 -8.70
N GLY A 66 -7.87 -16.94 -9.05
CA GLY A 66 -7.23 -16.65 -10.34
C GLY A 66 -5.72 -16.89 -10.36
N GLY A 67 -5.15 -17.50 -9.31
CA GLY A 67 -3.72 -17.73 -9.14
C GLY A 67 -3.05 -16.80 -8.13
N PRO A 68 -1.75 -17.01 -7.85
CA PRO A 68 -1.02 -16.24 -6.87
C PRO A 68 -0.77 -14.80 -7.36
N ILE A 69 -1.03 -13.82 -6.49
CA ILE A 69 -0.71 -12.40 -6.76
C ILE A 69 0.10 -11.81 -5.62
N TRP A 70 1.03 -10.92 -5.94
CA TRP A 70 1.72 -10.10 -4.94
C TRP A 70 0.82 -8.95 -4.50
N VAL A 71 0.72 -8.76 -3.19
CA VAL A 71 0.04 -7.61 -2.59
C VAL A 71 1.03 -6.86 -1.72
N ALA A 72 1.20 -5.57 -1.96
CA ALA A 72 2.13 -4.73 -1.20
C ALA A 72 1.44 -3.49 -0.61
N SER A 73 1.74 -3.22 0.65
CA SER A 73 1.49 -1.96 1.35
C SER A 73 2.77 -1.14 1.36
N ILE A 74 2.74 0.07 0.81
CA ILE A 74 3.89 0.98 0.79
C ILE A 74 3.56 2.24 1.59
N HIS A 75 4.50 2.68 2.42
CA HIS A 75 4.45 4.01 3.03
C HIS A 75 5.83 4.66 2.96
N LEU A 76 5.95 5.70 2.15
CA LEU A 76 7.16 6.50 2.09
C LEU A 76 7.06 7.68 3.06
N PRO A 77 8.15 8.07 3.75
CA PRO A 77 8.12 9.28 4.55
C PRO A 77 7.79 10.47 3.65
N TRP A 78 7.31 11.56 4.25
CA TRP A 78 7.29 12.87 3.60
C TRP A 78 8.62 13.15 2.88
N PRO A 79 8.63 13.98 1.83
CA PRO A 79 9.86 14.48 1.23
C PRO A 79 10.60 15.37 2.26
N TYR A 80 11.27 16.43 1.83
CA TYR A 80 11.98 17.33 2.74
C TYR A 80 11.13 17.65 4.01
N PRO A 81 11.69 17.49 5.23
CA PRO A 81 13.11 17.30 5.55
C PRO A 81 13.61 15.84 5.59
N TYR A 82 12.80 14.84 5.25
CA TYR A 82 13.19 13.43 5.34
C TYR A 82 13.77 12.88 4.02
N ASP A 83 14.62 11.86 4.13
CA ASP A 83 15.24 11.20 2.98
C ASP A 83 14.33 10.14 2.36
N GLN A 84 13.29 10.61 1.67
CA GLN A 84 12.36 9.76 0.93
C GLN A 84 13.05 8.96 -0.18
N ALA A 85 14.07 9.54 -0.82
CA ALA A 85 14.79 8.88 -1.90
C ALA A 85 15.58 7.66 -1.39
N ALA A 86 16.21 7.75 -0.22
CA ALA A 86 16.81 6.60 0.44
C ALA A 86 15.76 5.54 0.80
N ARG A 87 14.58 5.94 1.28
CA ARG A 87 13.52 4.96 1.57
C ARG A 87 13.05 4.22 0.33
N LEU A 88 12.87 4.93 -0.79
CA LEU A 88 12.50 4.32 -2.06
C LEU A 88 13.58 3.34 -2.54
N ARG A 89 14.88 3.72 -2.51
CA ARG A 89 15.99 2.83 -2.89
C ARG A 89 16.04 1.53 -2.07
N LEU A 90 15.59 1.55 -0.82
CA LEU A 90 15.53 0.37 0.03
C LEU A 90 14.46 -0.65 -0.40
N ILE A 91 13.35 -0.18 -0.97
CA ILE A 91 12.23 -1.06 -1.34
C ILE A 91 12.24 -1.47 -2.81
N GLU A 92 12.91 -0.71 -3.69
CA GLU A 92 13.01 -1.01 -5.12
C GLU A 92 13.47 -2.46 -5.42
N PRO A 93 14.53 -3.00 -4.79
CA PRO A 93 14.98 -4.38 -5.06
C PRO A 93 13.98 -5.45 -4.60
N MET A 94 13.11 -5.13 -3.64
CA MET A 94 12.06 -6.05 -3.18
C MET A 94 10.92 -6.11 -4.19
N LEU A 95 10.49 -4.94 -4.69
CA LEU A 95 9.47 -4.83 -5.74
C LEU A 95 9.93 -5.50 -7.04
N ALA A 96 11.19 -5.34 -7.42
CA ALA A 96 11.75 -5.93 -8.65
C ALA A 96 11.82 -7.47 -8.63
N LYS A 97 11.72 -8.10 -7.45
CA LYS A 97 11.73 -9.56 -7.27
C LYS A 97 10.31 -10.15 -7.18
N MET A 98 9.28 -9.32 -7.28
CA MET A 98 7.89 -9.78 -7.25
C MET A 98 7.52 -10.36 -8.63
N ASP A 99 7.79 -11.64 -8.81
CA ASP A 99 7.42 -12.35 -10.04
C ASP A 99 5.91 -12.63 -10.06
N GLY A 100 5.25 -12.21 -11.15
CA GLY A 100 3.81 -12.40 -11.38
C GLY A 100 2.97 -11.13 -11.22
N PRO A 101 1.63 -11.25 -11.15
CA PRO A 101 0.75 -10.10 -10.99
C PRO A 101 0.96 -9.38 -9.66
N VAL A 102 1.04 -8.05 -9.68
CA VAL A 102 1.26 -7.21 -8.50
C VAL A 102 0.12 -6.21 -8.32
N VAL A 103 -0.37 -6.08 -7.08
CA VAL A 103 -1.29 -5.03 -6.64
C VAL A 103 -0.67 -4.29 -5.45
N ILE A 104 -0.64 -2.96 -5.52
CA ILE A 104 -0.01 -2.11 -4.49
C ILE A 104 -1.00 -1.07 -4.02
N GLY A 105 -1.17 -0.93 -2.70
CA GLY A 105 -1.75 0.26 -2.08
C GLY A 105 -0.63 1.04 -1.39
N ALA A 106 -0.55 2.34 -1.62
CA ALA A 106 0.58 3.14 -1.17
C ALA A 106 0.18 4.53 -0.69
N ASP A 107 0.73 4.95 0.45
CA ASP A 107 0.91 6.36 0.79
C ASP A 107 2.34 6.76 0.43
N LEU A 108 2.50 7.62 -0.58
CA LEU A 108 3.81 8.05 -1.04
C LEU A 108 4.22 9.40 -0.47
N ASN A 109 3.33 10.10 0.25
CA ASN A 109 3.48 11.51 0.60
C ASN A 109 3.89 12.39 -0.60
N MET A 110 3.54 11.98 -1.81
CA MET A 110 3.96 12.59 -3.08
C MET A 110 2.85 12.52 -4.10
N PHE A 111 2.78 13.54 -4.96
CA PHE A 111 1.75 13.61 -6.00
C PHE A 111 1.92 12.54 -7.09
N PRO A 112 0.86 12.27 -7.87
CA PRO A 112 0.94 11.40 -9.04
C PRO A 112 2.00 11.90 -10.02
N VAL A 113 2.54 11.02 -10.87
CA VAL A 113 3.50 11.39 -11.92
C VAL A 113 4.86 11.90 -11.38
N THR A 114 5.08 11.93 -10.06
CA THR A 114 6.38 12.24 -9.44
C THR A 114 7.36 11.06 -9.53
N ARG A 115 8.65 11.29 -9.18
CA ARG A 115 9.69 10.26 -9.25
C ARG A 115 9.33 8.98 -8.48
N PRO A 116 8.90 9.01 -7.20
CA PRO A 116 8.53 7.79 -6.49
C PRO A 116 7.38 7.05 -7.14
N SER A 117 6.33 7.76 -7.56
CA SER A 117 5.16 7.14 -8.21
C SER A 117 5.56 6.42 -9.51
N ARG A 118 6.33 7.09 -10.38
CA ARG A 118 6.82 6.48 -11.64
C ARG A 118 7.74 5.30 -11.39
N ARG A 119 8.61 5.41 -10.39
CA ARG A 119 9.61 4.38 -10.10
C ARG A 119 8.96 3.12 -9.54
N ILE A 120 7.99 3.26 -8.63
CA ILE A 120 7.20 2.13 -8.09
C ILE A 120 6.50 1.39 -9.22
N ALA A 121 5.79 2.11 -10.11
CA ALA A 121 5.15 1.52 -11.28
C ALA A 121 6.15 0.75 -12.16
N GLN A 122 7.28 1.38 -12.48
CA GLN A 122 8.33 0.78 -13.32
C GLN A 122 8.93 -0.49 -12.72
N VAL A 123 9.35 -0.47 -11.45
CA VAL A 123 10.07 -1.61 -10.84
C VAL A 123 9.15 -2.79 -10.51
N SER A 124 7.86 -2.53 -10.32
CA SER A 124 6.87 -3.58 -10.04
C SER A 124 6.13 -4.08 -11.28
N GLY A 125 6.43 -3.53 -12.46
CA GLY A 125 5.71 -3.88 -13.69
C GLY A 125 4.22 -3.50 -13.67
N THR A 126 3.85 -2.47 -12.92
CA THR A 126 2.46 -2.02 -12.76
C THR A 126 2.24 -0.64 -13.38
N ARG A 127 0.99 -0.16 -13.35
CA ARG A 127 0.64 1.24 -13.59
C ARG A 127 -0.16 1.81 -12.43
N GLU A 128 -0.04 3.11 -12.25
CA GLU A 128 -0.90 3.88 -11.34
C GLU A 128 -2.34 3.93 -11.89
N LEU A 129 -3.32 3.52 -11.09
CA LEU A 129 -4.73 3.57 -11.48
C LEU A 129 -5.28 5.01 -11.31
N ARG A 130 -5.96 5.53 -12.34
CA ARG A 130 -6.58 6.87 -12.39
C ARG A 130 -8.11 6.75 -12.35
N PRO A 131 -8.92 7.72 -11.86
CA PRO A 131 -8.62 9.12 -11.56
C PRO A 131 -8.49 9.41 -10.05
N LEU A 132 -7.35 9.99 -9.66
CA LEU A 132 -7.05 10.27 -8.26
C LEU A 132 -7.78 11.54 -7.80
N ARG A 133 -8.47 11.43 -6.66
CA ARG A 133 -9.05 12.53 -5.90
C ARG A 133 -8.11 12.82 -4.72
N PRO A 134 -8.12 14.02 -4.12
CA PRO A 134 -7.30 14.26 -2.94
C PRO A 134 -7.73 13.31 -1.83
N THR A 135 -6.74 12.71 -1.19
CA THR A 135 -6.91 11.74 -0.10
C THR A 135 -6.52 12.32 1.24
N LEU A 136 -5.83 13.45 1.27
CA LEU A 136 -5.60 14.24 2.48
C LEU A 136 -5.91 15.72 2.20
N PHE A 137 -6.40 16.43 3.21
CA PHE A 137 -6.51 17.90 3.17
C PHE A 137 -5.57 18.50 4.22
N MET A 138 -4.38 18.88 3.79
CA MET A 138 -3.37 19.44 4.69
C MET A 138 -3.89 20.78 5.25
N ARG A 139 -3.83 20.91 6.58
CA ARG A 139 -4.43 22.03 7.34
C ARG A 139 -5.92 22.23 7.02
N GLY A 140 -6.63 21.16 6.64
CA GLY A 140 -8.05 21.15 6.30
C GLY A 140 -8.41 21.85 5.00
N ARG A 141 -7.42 22.28 4.19
CA ARG A 141 -7.68 23.13 3.00
C ARG A 141 -6.91 22.72 1.76
N LEU A 142 -5.62 22.38 1.90
CA LEU A 142 -4.76 22.10 0.75
C LEU A 142 -4.95 20.64 0.32
N PRO A 143 -5.50 20.38 -0.90
CA PRO A 143 -5.75 19.02 -1.36
C PRO A 143 -4.43 18.31 -1.70
N MET A 144 -4.22 17.15 -1.08
CA MET A 144 -3.04 16.31 -1.25
C MET A 144 -3.45 14.99 -1.91
N PHE A 145 -2.77 14.63 -2.99
CA PHE A 145 -3.03 13.43 -3.80
C PHE A 145 -1.90 12.43 -3.57
N ILE A 146 -1.81 11.93 -2.33
CA ILE A 146 -0.62 11.23 -1.83
C ILE A 146 -0.82 9.73 -1.62
N ASP A 147 -2.07 9.26 -1.74
CA ASP A 147 -2.40 7.84 -1.72
C ASP A 147 -2.68 7.33 -3.14
N HIS A 148 -2.20 6.12 -3.41
CA HIS A 148 -2.14 5.55 -4.75
C HIS A 148 -2.50 4.07 -4.73
N VAL A 149 -3.04 3.61 -5.86
CA VAL A 149 -3.22 2.19 -6.16
C VAL A 149 -2.49 1.86 -7.45
N TYR A 150 -1.67 0.80 -7.43
CA TYR A 150 -1.00 0.29 -8.62
C TYR A 150 -1.47 -1.13 -8.94
N ALA A 151 -1.70 -1.39 -10.22
CA ALA A 151 -2.01 -2.72 -10.75
C ALA A 151 -1.73 -2.73 -12.27
N ALA A 152 -1.85 -3.90 -12.91
CA ALA A 152 -1.75 -3.99 -14.37
C ALA A 152 -2.90 -3.23 -15.07
N SER A 153 -4.12 -3.30 -14.52
CA SER A 153 -5.28 -2.58 -15.04
C SER A 153 -6.38 -2.41 -14.00
N GLY A 154 -7.26 -1.42 -14.22
CA GLY A 154 -8.40 -1.17 -13.33
C GLY A 154 -8.77 0.30 -13.19
N ARG A 155 -9.64 0.56 -12.22
CA ARG A 155 -10.07 1.90 -11.78
C ARG A 155 -9.96 2.04 -10.27
N VAL A 156 -9.91 3.27 -9.79
CA VAL A 156 -9.88 3.58 -8.35
C VAL A 156 -11.09 4.41 -7.94
N GLU A 157 -11.60 4.15 -6.75
CA GLU A 157 -12.67 4.92 -6.10
C GLU A 157 -12.21 5.37 -4.72
N ARG A 158 -12.52 6.62 -4.34
CA ARG A 158 -12.25 7.15 -3.01
C ARG A 158 -13.37 6.77 -2.04
N ARG A 159 -13.02 6.26 -0.87
CA ARG A 159 -13.92 5.94 0.24
C ARG A 159 -13.97 7.07 1.27
N PRO A 160 -15.00 7.13 2.13
CA PRO A 160 -15.02 8.02 3.29
C PRO A 160 -13.82 7.81 4.22
N LEU A 161 -13.59 8.76 5.13
CA LEU A 161 -12.46 8.77 6.07
C LEU A 161 -12.42 7.57 7.01
N LEU A 162 -13.58 7.06 7.44
CA LEU A 162 -13.69 5.89 8.34
C LEU A 162 -12.76 5.97 9.58
N GLY A 163 -12.60 7.18 10.15
CA GLY A 163 -11.77 7.42 11.34
C GLY A 163 -10.31 7.80 11.06
N SER A 164 -9.89 7.83 9.80
CA SER A 164 -8.60 8.35 9.35
C SER A 164 -8.68 9.84 9.00
N ASP A 165 -7.55 10.53 8.92
CA ASP A 165 -7.41 11.84 8.26
C ASP A 165 -7.19 11.70 6.74
N HIS A 166 -6.82 10.50 6.29
CA HIS A 166 -6.77 10.12 4.89
C HIS A 166 -8.07 9.44 4.44
N TYR A 167 -8.55 9.79 3.25
CA TYR A 167 -9.61 9.06 2.57
C TYR A 167 -9.05 7.75 2.00
N GLY A 168 -9.69 6.62 2.30
CA GLY A 168 -9.28 5.32 1.76
C GLY A 168 -9.50 5.22 0.24
N LEU A 169 -8.79 4.30 -0.40
CA LEU A 169 -8.93 3.99 -1.82
C LEU A 169 -9.35 2.53 -2.03
N VAL A 170 -10.27 2.30 -2.98
CA VAL A 170 -10.64 0.97 -3.47
C VAL A 170 -10.22 0.85 -4.92
N GLY A 171 -9.30 -0.08 -5.19
CA GLY A 171 -8.92 -0.48 -6.53
C GLY A 171 -9.84 -1.58 -7.06
N HIS A 172 -10.57 -1.31 -8.14
CA HIS A 172 -11.23 -2.34 -8.93
C HIS A 172 -10.25 -2.82 -10.00
N VAL A 173 -9.42 -3.80 -9.62
CA VAL A 173 -8.40 -4.39 -10.48
C VAL A 173 -9.05 -5.37 -11.45
N GLN A 174 -8.65 -5.32 -12.72
CA GLN A 174 -9.11 -6.26 -13.74
C GLN A 174 -8.05 -7.35 -13.93
N PRO A 175 -8.46 -8.63 -14.12
CA PRO A 175 -7.55 -9.66 -14.57
C PRO A 175 -6.97 -9.29 -15.94
N ASN A 176 -5.73 -9.68 -16.19
CA ASN A 176 -5.15 -9.66 -17.54
C ASN A 176 -5.65 -10.88 -18.33
#